data_AF-D9QLV2-F1
#
_entry.id   AF-D9QLV2-F1
#
_cell.length_a   1.000
_cell.length_b   1.000
_cell.length_c   1.000
_cell.angle_alpha   90.00
_cell.angle_beta   90.00
_cell.angle_gamma   90.00
#
_symmetry.space_group_name_H-M   'P 1'
#
loop_
_entity.id
_entity.type
_entity.pdbx_description
1 polymer ?
#
loop_
_entity_poly.entity_id
_entity_poly.type
_entity_poly.pdbx_seq_one_letter_code
_entity_poly.pdbx_strand_id
1 'polypeptide(L)' 'MRGVPDAAQRACGERADRQTDRPSGSSVAVGMRELGRNEYELTMAAGWTRYTCRVSGSGEVLWLEPAR' A
#
# COMPACT_ATOMS: atom_id res chain seq x y z
N MET A 1 8.88 -2.27 -6.56
CA MET A 1 9.84 -2.39 -5.43
C MET A 1 10.33 -3.83 -5.38
N ARG A 2 11.61 -4.07 -5.13
CA ARG A 2 12.11 -5.46 -5.01
C ARG A 2 11.80 -5.98 -3.59
N GLY A 3 11.12 -7.11 -3.48
CA GLY A 3 10.84 -7.78 -2.19
C GLY A 3 9.41 -7.67 -1.67
N VAL A 4 8.57 -6.78 -2.22
CA VAL A 4 7.12 -6.77 -1.93
C VAL A 4 6.42 -7.77 -2.85
N PRO A 5 5.54 -8.65 -2.35
CA PRO A 5 4.67 -9.45 -3.20
C PRO A 5 3.77 -8.57 -4.08
N ASP A 6 3.63 -8.91 -5.36
CA ASP A 6 2.81 -8.11 -6.30
C ASP A 6 1.35 -7.96 -5.83
N ALA A 7 0.81 -8.99 -5.16
CA ALA A 7 -0.52 -8.96 -4.56
C ALA A 7 -0.64 -7.88 -3.48
N ALA A 8 0.36 -7.77 -2.60
CA ALA A 8 0.43 -6.74 -1.55
C ALA A 8 0.51 -5.33 -2.15
N GLN A 9 1.36 -5.15 -3.16
CA GLN A 9 1.52 -3.86 -3.82
C GLN A 9 0.24 -3.40 -4.52
N ARG A 10 -0.42 -4.31 -5.25
CA ARG A 10 -1.67 -4.03 -5.97
C ARG A 10 -2.81 -3.70 -5.00
N ALA A 11 -2.98 -4.50 -3.94
CA ALA A 11 -4.06 -4.32 -2.97
C ALA A 11 -3.95 -2.97 -2.25
N CYS A 12 -2.75 -2.57 -1.84
CA CYS A 12 -2.52 -1.25 -1.24
C CYS A 12 -2.72 -0.09 -2.24
N GLY A 13 -2.30 -0.26 -3.49
CA GLY A 13 -2.58 0.69 -4.58
C GLY A 13 -4.08 0.95 -4.72
N GLU A 14 -4.85 -0.11 -4.95
CA GLU A 14 -6.29 -0.03 -5.14
C GLU A 14 -7.03 0.53 -3.91
N ARG A 15 -6.57 0.21 -2.70
CA ARG A 15 -7.18 0.75 -1.48
C ARG A 15 -6.89 2.25 -1.33
N ALA A 16 -5.66 2.68 -1.59
CA ALA A 16 -5.28 4.10 -1.53
C ALA A 16 -6.00 4.93 -2.60
N ASP A 17 -6.17 4.37 -3.81
CA ASP A 17 -6.97 5.00 -4.87
C ASP A 17 -8.42 5.19 -4.43
N ARG A 18 -9.05 4.14 -3.88
CA ARG A 18 -10.42 4.21 -3.35
C ARG A 18 -10.56 5.22 -2.20
N GLN A 19 -9.57 5.28 -1.30
CA GLN A 19 -9.57 6.20 -0.16
C GLN A 19 -9.46 7.67 -0.60
N THR A 20 -8.75 7.94 -1.70
CA THR A 20 -8.50 9.29 -2.23
C THR A 20 -9.40 9.67 -3.40
N ASP A 21 -10.41 8.86 -3.71
CA ASP A 21 -11.30 9.03 -4.85
C ASP A 21 -10.54 9.24 -6.17
N ARG A 22 -9.55 8.38 -6.43
CA ARG A 22 -8.71 8.42 -7.63
C ARG A 22 -8.90 7.19 -8.52
N PRO A 23 -8.62 7.31 -9.84
CA PRO A 23 -8.58 6.17 -10.74
C PRO A 23 -7.60 5.10 -10.26
N SER A 24 -7.94 3.83 -10.47
CA SER A 24 -7.07 2.71 -10.14
C SER A 24 -5.70 2.83 -10.83
N GLY A 25 -4.64 2.61 -10.08
CA GLY A 25 -3.26 2.76 -10.52
C GLY A 25 -2.69 4.18 -10.36
N SER A 26 -3.43 5.12 -9.76
CA SER A 26 -2.92 6.46 -9.48
C SER A 26 -1.97 6.48 -8.28
N SER A 27 -2.20 5.59 -7.31
CA SER A 27 -1.40 5.48 -6.09
C SER A 27 -0.23 4.55 -6.31
N VAL A 28 0.98 5.07 -6.12
CA VAL A 28 2.22 4.33 -6.32
C VAL A 28 2.88 4.05 -4.98
N ALA A 29 3.35 2.81 -4.79
CA ALA A 29 4.09 2.47 -3.59
C ALA A 29 5.51 3.09 -3.70
N VAL A 30 5.86 3.93 -2.73
CA VAL A 30 7.13 4.67 -2.66
C VAL A 30 8.06 4.19 -1.55
N GLY A 31 7.53 3.37 -0.62
CA GLY A 31 8.28 2.79 0.48
C GLY A 31 7.73 1.43 0.87
N MET A 32 8.56 0.61 1.50
CA MET A 32 8.23 -0.72 1.99
C MET A 32 9.01 -0.95 3.28
N ARG A 33 8.36 -1.62 4.23
CA ARG A 33 8.96 -2.24 5.41
C ARG A 33 8.36 -3.62 5.61
N GLU A 34 9.19 -4.65 5.67
CA GLU A 34 8.75 -5.99 6.06
C GLU A 34 8.54 -6.02 7.58
N LEU A 35 7.38 -6.50 8.03
CA LEU A 35 7.03 -6.60 9.45
C LEU A 35 7.26 -8.03 10.01
N GLY A 36 7.60 -8.98 9.13
CA GLY A 36 7.72 -10.40 9.43
C GLY A 36 6.38 -11.13 9.29
N ARG A 37 6.40 -12.47 9.35
CA ARG A 37 5.21 -13.35 9.23
C ARG A 37 4.39 -13.13 7.95
N ASN A 38 5.06 -12.81 6.83
CA ASN A 38 4.41 -12.51 5.56
C ASN A 38 3.51 -11.26 5.64
N GLU A 39 3.85 -10.28 6.49
CA GLU A 39 3.22 -8.97 6.54
C GLU A 39 4.19 -7.86 6.13
N TYR A 40 3.65 -6.86 5.45
CA TYR A 40 4.36 -5.74 4.86
C TYR A 40 3.63 -4.45 5.18
N GLU A 41 4.41 -3.41 5.40
CA GLU A 41 3.94 -2.04 5.47
C GLU A 41 4.44 -1.29 4.24
N LEU A 42 3.52 -0.79 3.43
CA LEU A 42 3.78 -0.07 2.21
C LEU A 42 3.44 1.40 2.40
N THR A 43 4.36 2.28 2.06
CA THR A 43 4.08 3.70 1.94
C THR A 43 3.59 3.99 0.54
N MET A 44 2.34 4.42 0.40
CA MET A 44 1.69 4.77 -0.86
C MET A 44 1.70 6.28 -1.04
N ALA A 45 2.17 6.76 -2.19
CA ALA A 45 1.97 8.14 -2.60
C ALA A 45 0.68 8.22 -3.43
N ALA A 46 -0.32 8.93 -2.90
CA ALA A 46 -1.59 9.18 -3.55
C ALA A 46 -1.74 10.70 -3.75
N GLY A 47 -1.22 11.21 -4.86
CA GLY A 47 -1.15 12.64 -5.14
C GLY A 47 -0.27 13.37 -4.12
N TRP A 48 -0.86 14.31 -3.37
CA TRP A 48 -0.15 15.16 -2.40
C TRP A 48 -0.07 14.52 -1.01
N THR A 49 -0.83 13.45 -0.79
CA THR A 49 -0.93 12.76 0.49
C THR A 49 -0.21 11.42 0.39
N ARG A 50 0.45 11.03 1.48
CA ARG A 50 1.02 9.70 1.63
C ARG A 50 0.14 8.88 2.56
N TYR A 51 0.11 7.58 2.33
CA TYR A 51 -0.61 6.63 3.16
C TYR A 51 0.32 5.51 3.59
N THR A 52 0.15 5.04 4.82
CA THR A 52 0.75 3.82 5.34
C THR A 52 -0.28 2.70 5.22
N CYS A 53 0.04 1.70 4.41
CA CYS A 53 -0.81 0.54 4.15
C CYS A 53 -0.16 -0.70 4.75
N ARG A 54 -0.83 -1.39 5.67
CA ARG A 54 -0.37 -2.68 6.18
C ARG A 54 -1.12 -3.79 5.47
N VAL A 55 -0.37 -4.74 4.91
CA VAL A 55 -0.89 -5.75 4.00
C VAL A 55 -0.15 -7.07 4.16
N SER A 56 -0.84 -8.18 4.03
CA SER A 56 -0.19 -9.49 3.98
C SER A 56 0.41 -9.78 2.60
N GLY A 57 1.32 -10.74 2.51
CA GLY A 57 1.89 -11.16 1.23
C GLY A 57 0.88 -11.81 0.29
N SER A 58 -0.30 -12.21 0.78
CA SER A 58 -1.42 -12.67 -0.05
C SER A 58 -2.29 -11.53 -0.60
N GLY A 59 -2.03 -10.27 -0.20
CA GLY A 59 -2.79 -9.10 -0.65
C GLY A 59 -3.95 -8.73 0.27
N GLU A 60 -4.03 -9.28 1.48
CA GLU A 60 -5.03 -8.87 2.47
C GLU A 60 -4.61 -7.56 3.13
N VAL A 61 -5.36 -6.47 2.88
CA VAL A 61 -5.09 -5.16 3.49
C VAL A 61 -5.64 -5.14 4.90
N LEU A 62 -4.74 -5.15 5.89
CA LEU A 62 -5.03 -5.12 7.31
C LEU A 62 -5.50 -3.72 7.76
N TRP A 63 -4.80 -2.66 7.31
CA TRP A 63 -5.23 -1.29 7.51
C TRP A 63 -4.63 -0.32 6.48
N LEU A 64 -5.21 0.87 6.36
CA LEU A 64 -4.68 2.00 5.59
C LEU A 64 -4.94 3.29 6.37
N GLU A 65 -3.91 4.09 6.61
CA GLU A 65 -4.01 5.39 7.27
C GLU A 65 -3.14 6.45 6.59
N PRO A 66 -3.45 7.74 6.69
CA PRO A 66 -2.56 8.80 6.21
C PRO A 66 -1.21 8.71 6.92
N ALA A 67 -0.12 8.75 6.16
CA ALA A 67 1.22 8.84 6.72
C ALA A 67 1.39 10.23 7.36
N ARG A 68 1.75 10.27 8.65
CA ARG A 68 2.04 11.50 9.39
C ARG A 68 3.33 12.17 8.93
#